data_AF-A0A1Y4GGJ0-F1
#
_entry.id   AF-A0A1Y4GGJ0-F1
#
_cell.length_a   1.000
_cell.length_b   1.000
_cell.length_c   1.000
_cell.angle_alpha   90.00
_cell.angle_beta   90.00
_cell.angle_gamma   90.00
#
_symmetry.space_group_name_H-M   'P 1'
#
loop_
_entity.id
_entity.type
_entity.pdbx_description
1 polymer ?
#
loop_
_entity_poly.entity_id
_entity_poly.type
_entity_poly.pdbx_seq_one_letter_code
_entity_poly.pdbx_strand_id
1 'polypeptide(L)'
;MSEICGDNKKTSSAPFCTCVDFACPNNPANHGRGCTPCVAACVAKREIPVCFYRKQQPDMSRDQDYSFEGFARFIMTGKSR
;
A
#
# COMPACT_ATOMS: atom_id res chain seq x y z
N MET A 1 1.10 37.84 5.51
CA MET A 1 1.39 36.58 6.22
C MET A 1 0.20 35.64 6.02
N SER A 2 0.26 34.78 5.02
CA SER A 2 -0.67 33.66 4.88
C SER A 2 0.18 32.40 4.77
N GLU A 3 0.05 31.54 5.77
CA GLU A 3 0.78 30.29 5.90
C GLU A 3 0.42 29.36 4.75
N ILE A 4 1.40 29.05 3.90
CA ILE A 4 1.30 27.96 2.94
C ILE A 4 2.10 26.79 3.55
N CYS A 5 1.52 26.14 4.57
CA CYS A 5 1.85 24.75 4.86
C CYS A 5 1.12 23.89 3.82
N GLY A 6 1.58 23.97 2.57
CA GLY A 6 1.11 23.09 1.52
C GLY A 6 1.77 21.73 1.71
N ASP A 7 1.07 20.80 2.34
CA ASP A 7 1.41 19.38 2.28
C ASP A 7 1.67 19.02 0.82
N ASN A 8 2.93 18.71 0.51
CA ASN A 8 3.43 18.42 -0.82
C ASN A 8 2.89 17.04 -1.24
N LYS A 9 1.59 16.95 -1.51
CA LYS A 9 0.90 15.71 -1.86
C LYS A 9 1.26 15.38 -3.30
N LYS A 10 2.39 14.67 -3.44
CA LYS A 10 2.85 14.03 -4.68
C LYS A 10 1.64 13.36 -5.35
N THR A 11 1.26 13.86 -6.53
CA THR A 11 0.10 13.35 -7.28
C THR A 11 0.40 11.93 -7.74
N SER A 12 -0.19 10.95 -7.04
CA SER A 12 -0.05 9.53 -7.37
C SER A 12 -0.72 9.22 -8.71
N SER A 13 -0.04 8.45 -9.56
CA SER A 13 -0.64 7.90 -10.79
C SER A 13 -1.73 6.85 -10.53
N ALA A 14 -1.95 6.46 -9.27
CA ALA A 14 -3.03 5.59 -8.83
C ALA A 14 -3.71 6.19 -7.58
N PRO A 15 -4.85 6.91 -7.74
CA PRO A 15 -5.50 7.64 -6.63
C PRO A 15 -6.11 6.73 -5.56
N PHE A 16 -6.34 5.46 -5.87
CA PHE A 16 -6.84 4.46 -4.91
C PHE A 16 -5.73 3.84 -4.04
N CYS A 17 -4.46 4.06 -4.36
CA CYS A 17 -3.36 3.44 -3.64
C CYS A 17 -3.25 4.04 -2.23
N THR A 18 -3.30 3.17 -1.21
CA THR A 18 -3.16 3.54 0.21
C THR A 18 -1.78 3.22 0.78
N CYS A 19 -0.81 2.84 -0.06
CA CYS A 19 0.54 2.51 0.37
C CYS A 19 1.27 3.78 0.86
N VAL A 20 1.68 3.75 2.13
CA VAL A 20 2.42 4.85 2.78
C VAL A 20 3.94 4.72 2.62
N ASP A 21 4.42 3.67 1.96
CA ASP A 21 5.85 3.47 1.73
C ASP A 21 6.34 4.29 0.53
N PHE A 22 6.50 5.59 0.73
CA PHE A 22 6.93 6.52 -0.33
C PHE A 22 8.40 6.34 -0.74
N ALA A 23 9.20 5.57 0.01
CA ALA A 23 10.56 5.20 -0.39
C ALA A 23 10.59 4.04 -1.40
N CYS A 24 9.50 3.27 -1.51
CA CYS A 24 9.44 2.13 -2.42
C CYS A 24 9.52 2.59 -3.89
N PRO A 25 10.44 2.04 -4.71
CA PRO A 25 10.55 2.43 -6.12
C PRO A 25 9.32 2.02 -6.96
N ASN A 26 8.48 1.11 -6.45
CA ASN A 26 7.24 0.67 -7.09
C ASN A 26 6.01 1.48 -6.64
N ASN A 27 6.19 2.46 -5.75
CA ASN A 27 5.08 3.32 -5.32
C ASN A 27 4.61 4.19 -6.50
N PRO A 28 3.30 4.27 -6.80
CA PRO A 28 2.77 5.09 -7.90
C PRO A 28 3.02 6.59 -7.75
N ALA A 29 3.44 7.07 -6.57
CA ALA A 29 3.91 8.44 -6.37
C ALA A 29 5.35 8.68 -6.90
N ASN A 30 6.08 7.62 -7.25
CA ASN A 30 7.47 7.67 -7.70
C ASN A 30 7.63 7.43 -9.21
N HIS A 31 6.55 7.14 -9.93
CA HIS A 31 6.55 6.95 -11.39
C HIS A 31 5.14 7.01 -12.00
N GLY A 32 5.05 7.16 -13.32
CA GLY A 32 3.77 7.19 -14.05
C GLY A 32 3.12 5.83 -14.37
N ARG A 33 3.63 4.71 -13.85
CA ARG A 33 3.18 3.35 -14.22
C ARG A 33 2.01 2.81 -13.38
N GLY A 34 1.37 3.63 -12.55
CA GLY A 34 0.32 3.18 -11.64
C GLY A 34 0.82 2.10 -10.67
N CYS A 35 -0.05 1.18 -10.25
CA CYS A 35 0.32 0.10 -9.34
C CYS A 35 0.93 -1.14 -10.02
N THR A 36 1.06 -1.17 -11.34
CA THR A 36 1.55 -2.32 -12.11
C THR A 36 2.83 -2.95 -11.56
N PRO A 37 3.93 -2.20 -11.30
CA PRO A 37 5.16 -2.80 -10.79
C PRO A 37 5.03 -3.35 -9.36
N CYS A 38 4.18 -2.73 -8.52
CA CYS A 38 3.90 -3.24 -7.18
C CYS A 38 3.14 -4.57 -7.23
N VAL A 39 2.07 -4.64 -8.02
CA VAL A 39 1.27 -5.86 -8.18
C VAL A 39 2.11 -6.98 -8.78
N ALA A 40 2.92 -6.69 -9.80
CA ALA A 40 3.81 -7.68 -10.39
C ALA A 40 4.81 -8.26 -9.37
N ALA A 41 5.40 -7.41 -8.52
CA ALA A 41 6.31 -7.85 -7.46
C ALA A 41 5.60 -8.73 -6.41
N CYS A 42 4.39 -8.35 -6.00
CA CYS A 42 3.58 -9.14 -5.06
C CYS A 42 3.20 -10.51 -5.65
N VAL A 43 2.75 -10.56 -6.91
CA VAL A 43 2.41 -11.81 -7.60
C VAL A 43 3.61 -12.75 -7.67
N ALA A 44 4.79 -12.24 -8.02
CA ALA A 44 6.03 -13.04 -8.08
C ALA A 44 6.40 -13.66 -6.72
N LYS A 45 6.01 -13.01 -5.62
CA LYS A 45 6.28 -13.46 -4.24
C LYS A 45 5.11 -14.22 -3.59
N ARG A 46 3.99 -14.41 -4.30
CA ARG A 46 2.74 -14.95 -3.74
C ARG A 46 2.21 -14.12 -2.55
N GLU A 47 2.34 -12.80 -2.67
CA GLU A 47 1.90 -11.82 -1.70
C GLU A 47 0.66 -11.04 -2.17
N ILE A 48 -0.19 -10.59 -1.24
CA ILE A 48 -1.27 -9.63 -1.48
C ILE A 48 -0.74 -8.20 -1.29
N PRO A 49 -1.03 -7.26 -2.21
CA PRO A 49 -0.63 -5.86 -2.05
C PRO A 49 -1.18 -5.22 -0.76
N VAL A 50 -0.35 -4.40 -0.10
CA VAL A 50 -0.68 -3.71 1.16
C VAL A 50 -1.98 -2.89 1.10
N CYS A 51 -2.37 -2.41 -0.08
CA CYS A 51 -3.59 -1.62 -0.25
C CYS A 51 -4.86 -2.40 0.12
N PHE A 52 -4.88 -3.72 -0.05
CA PHE A 52 -6.02 -4.56 0.34
C PHE A 52 -6.14 -4.68 1.85
N TYR A 53 -5.03 -4.86 2.57
CA TYR A 53 -5.05 -4.89 4.02
C TYR A 53 -5.46 -3.53 4.60
N ARG A 54 -4.90 -2.42 4.07
CA ARG A 54 -5.26 -1.07 4.51
C ARG A 54 -6.70 -0.69 4.21
N LYS A 55 -7.33 -1.30 3.21
CA LYS A 55 -8.76 -1.13 2.96
C LYS A 55 -9.60 -1.67 4.12
N GLN A 56 -9.13 -2.71 4.79
CA GLN A 56 -9.80 -3.31 5.96
C GLN A 56 -9.37 -2.64 7.27
N GLN A 57 -8.06 -2.34 7.43
CA GLN A 57 -7.49 -1.69 8.61
C GLN A 57 -6.56 -0.55 8.17
N PRO A 58 -7.06 0.68 8.07
CA PRO A 58 -6.30 1.83 7.54
C PRO A 58 -4.96 2.08 8.23
N ASP A 59 -4.91 1.85 9.54
CA ASP A 59 -3.76 2.12 10.42
C ASP A 59 -2.96 0.86 10.77
N MET A 60 -3.05 -0.20 9.96
CA MET A 60 -2.29 -1.43 10.19
C MET A 60 -0.77 -1.16 10.29
N SER A 61 -0.12 -1.93 11.15
CA SER A 61 1.35 -2.05 11.13
C SER A 61 1.82 -2.53 9.75
N ARG A 62 3.04 -2.16 9.37
CA ARG A 62 3.67 -2.68 8.15
C ARG A 62 4.26 -4.08 8.34
N ASP A 63 4.48 -4.51 9.58
CA ASP A 63 4.99 -5.84 9.91
C ASP A 63 3.84 -6.84 9.86
N GLN A 64 3.51 -7.31 8.65
CA GLN A 64 2.39 -8.21 8.42
C GLN A 64 2.81 -9.36 7.51
N ASP A 65 2.11 -10.48 7.66
CA ASP A 65 2.23 -11.60 6.75
C ASP A 65 1.48 -11.30 5.46
N TYR A 66 2.21 -10.78 4.47
CA TYR A 66 1.68 -10.41 3.17
C TYR A 66 1.39 -11.61 2.26
N SER A 67 1.68 -12.85 2.66
CA SER A 67 1.33 -14.03 1.86
C SER A 67 -0.18 -14.13 1.63
N PHE A 68 -0.59 -14.85 0.58
CA PHE A 68 -2.01 -15.14 0.35
C PHE A 68 -2.68 -15.79 1.58
N GLU A 69 -1.99 -16.72 2.24
CA GLU A 69 -2.45 -17.38 3.46
C GLU A 69 -2.51 -16.41 4.65
N GLY A 70 -1.56 -15.49 4.74
CA GLY A 70 -1.56 -14.39 5.71
C GLY A 70 -2.77 -13.49 5.55
N PHE A 71 -3.07 -13.07 4.32
CA PHE A 71 -4.25 -12.27 4.01
C PHE A 71 -5.56 -13.01 4.32
N ALA A 72 -5.66 -14.28 3.95
CA ALA A 72 -6.85 -15.08 4.24
C ALA A 72 -7.12 -15.17 5.75
N ARG A 73 -6.09 -15.43 6.57
CA ARG A 73 -6.22 -15.41 8.04
C ARG A 73 -6.63 -14.04 8.56
N PHE A 74 -6.05 -12.98 8.00
CA PHE A 74 -6.36 -11.61 8.39
C PHE A 74 -7.84 -11.29 8.19
N ILE A 75 -8.41 -11.66 7.04
CA ILE A 75 -9.84 -11.47 6.74
C ILE A 75 -10.73 -12.31 7.66
N MET A 76 -10.37 -13.58 7.91
CA MET A 76 -11.20 -14.48 8.70
C MET A 76 -11.21 -14.16 10.20
N THR A 77 -10.12 -13.59 10.72
CA THR A 77 -9.95 -13.36 12.17
C THR A 77 -10.07 -11.91 12.59
N GLY A 78 -9.96 -10.97 11.64
CA GLY A 78 -9.91 -9.53 11.92
C GLY A 78 -8.66 -9.08 12.69
N LYS A 79 -7.67 -9.97 12.86
CA LYS A 79 -6.44 -9.70 13.60
C LYS A 79 -5.26 -9.63 12.64
N SER A 80 -4.58 -8.49 12.66
CA SER A 80 -3.23 -8.36 12.14
C SER A 80 -2.29 -9.22 12.98
N ARG A 81 -1.24 -9.78 12.37
CA ARG A 81 -0.18 -10.44 13.15
C ARG A 81 0.50 -9.43 14.07
#